data_AF-A0A254N4A2-F1
#
_entry.id   AF-A0A254N4A2-F1
#
_cell.length_a   1.000
_cell.length_b   1.000
_cell.length_c   1.000
_cell.angle_alpha   90.00
_cell.angle_beta   90.00
_cell.angle_gamma   90.00
#
_symmetry.space_group_name_H-M   'P 1'
#
loop_
_entity.id
_entity.type
_entity.pdbx_description
1 polymer ?
#
loop_
_entity_poly.entity_id
_entity_poly.type
_entity_poly.pdbx_seq_one_letter_code
_entity_poly.pdbx_strand_id
1 'polypeptide(L)'
;MAHVNLPSTLSVAQWEKLKAPKTPATKLPDELKQLTKLHLALKWDDFDAARLKTADDIEAGQDKLRAAEKAAIKALRSQAETVAAAAADYETKAKADKSVPKDLVAAANAIAKAARLYAAEVAEAVDAAHQALQDKAGKLQADKGDEVDPKQLQQLKAKLLAAMATVRKQQSPRPMRFLIVRGKVNAALALAYAVGTAQEKQLKACLPNEGPYKVIKDKTAEVIWEQKAVTLVSDRVPAGLLKKVQLWMKKTLKLNVRLRLRASSGEVEETEGEDLSESDLKTATEQARQGITKQAVAARLAGLQAGIQAAVQAAKAAPAKSEIPALVTQVAKLVGAGSLGEADELIDEIEVLLEGDSHEADNDSETDNEADEVETTEDAPARPAPKAAPGDDEGRAAFTRRLSALQARIKQALAGASAARVKPLSDGVTQAAKVGRYADANRLLDALEPLLDQGSKAGGGEAARAQALEAWKTRRAAAVSSLKAVATQVAAAKHASSAKAVIELQAVIKNLTPEPASLQQVKDLQRWLADDDVVTDVCELAEDIRTPLLGALDQLHDAIAA
;
A
#
# COMPACT_ATOMS: atom_id res chain seq x y z
N MET A 1 -20.95 -3.71 -13.06
CA MET A 1 -22.36 -3.28 -13.26
C MET A 1 -23.25 -4.49 -12.96
N ALA A 2 -24.45 -4.30 -12.38
CA ALA A 2 -25.39 -5.41 -12.23
C ALA A 2 -25.96 -5.77 -13.60
N HIS A 3 -25.77 -7.01 -14.05
CA HIS A 3 -26.37 -7.51 -15.28
C HIS A 3 -27.89 -7.51 -15.14
N VAL A 4 -28.60 -6.74 -15.95
CA VAL A 4 -30.07 -6.79 -15.98
C VAL A 4 -30.46 -8.05 -16.72
N ASN A 5 -31.27 -8.92 -16.11
CA ASN A 5 -31.74 -10.15 -16.75
C ASN A 5 -33.14 -9.93 -17.30
N LEU A 6 -33.42 -10.37 -18.53
CA LEU A 6 -34.77 -10.36 -19.06
C LEU A 6 -35.65 -11.35 -18.25
N PRO A 7 -36.73 -10.89 -17.58
CA PRO A 7 -37.61 -11.77 -16.83
C PRO A 7 -38.21 -12.85 -17.74
N SER A 8 -38.30 -14.09 -17.26
CA SER A 8 -38.88 -15.21 -18.03
C SER A 8 -40.32 -14.93 -18.48
N THR A 9 -41.07 -14.17 -17.68
CA THR A 9 -42.42 -13.68 -17.99
C THR A 9 -42.48 -12.84 -19.26
N LEU A 10 -41.38 -12.22 -19.69
CA LEU A 10 -41.28 -11.45 -20.94
C LEU A 10 -40.80 -12.31 -22.13
N SER A 11 -40.79 -13.63 -21.99
CA SER A 11 -40.47 -14.53 -23.09
C SER A 11 -41.69 -14.87 -23.95
N VAL A 12 -41.48 -14.92 -25.26
CA VAL A 12 -42.49 -15.35 -26.24
C VAL A 12 -42.96 -16.77 -25.95
N ALA A 13 -42.03 -17.65 -25.55
CA ALA A 13 -42.33 -19.04 -25.22
C ALA A 13 -43.31 -19.15 -24.04
N GLN A 14 -43.20 -18.28 -23.03
CA GLN A 14 -44.13 -18.28 -21.90
C GLN A 14 -45.52 -17.79 -22.31
N TRP A 15 -45.61 -16.82 -23.21
CA TRP A 15 -46.89 -16.38 -23.78
C TRP A 15 -47.57 -17.46 -24.63
N GLU A 16 -46.85 -18.06 -25.56
CA GLU A 16 -47.41 -19.08 -26.47
C GLU A 16 -47.87 -20.34 -25.72
N LYS A 17 -47.23 -20.71 -24.60
CA LYS A 17 -47.69 -21.82 -23.75
C LYS A 17 -49.08 -21.60 -23.14
N LEU A 18 -49.50 -20.35 -22.98
CA LEU A 18 -50.77 -19.98 -22.34
C LEU A 18 -51.87 -19.66 -23.36
N LYS A 19 -51.51 -19.50 -24.63
CA LYS A 19 -52.41 -19.07 -25.69
C LYS A 19 -53.33 -20.22 -26.14
N ALA A 20 -54.64 -20.01 -26.02
CA ALA A 20 -55.66 -20.93 -26.54
C ALA A 20 -55.99 -20.64 -28.02
N PRO A 21 -56.58 -21.59 -28.78
CA PRO A 21 -56.89 -21.44 -30.21
C PRO A 21 -57.85 -20.29 -30.56
N LYS A 22 -58.70 -19.88 -29.61
CA LYS A 22 -59.73 -18.83 -29.79
C LYS A 22 -59.34 -17.51 -29.12
N THR A 23 -58.11 -17.06 -29.30
CA THR A 23 -57.61 -15.83 -28.68
C THR A 23 -57.76 -14.61 -29.58
N PRO A 24 -58.10 -13.42 -29.03
CA PRO A 24 -58.13 -12.19 -29.80
C PRO A 24 -56.79 -11.93 -30.50
N ALA A 25 -56.86 -11.37 -31.71
CA ALA A 25 -55.66 -10.96 -32.44
C ALA A 25 -54.85 -9.94 -31.62
N THR A 26 -53.53 -10.14 -31.53
CA THR A 26 -52.64 -9.29 -30.75
C THR A 26 -51.26 -9.21 -31.37
N LYS A 27 -50.62 -8.04 -31.21
CA LYS A 27 -49.21 -7.82 -31.60
C LYS A 27 -48.22 -8.27 -30.53
N LEU A 28 -48.70 -8.64 -29.34
CA LEU A 28 -47.86 -8.93 -28.17
C LEU A 28 -46.72 -9.95 -28.44
N PRO A 29 -46.93 -11.08 -29.16
CA PRO A 29 -45.84 -12.00 -29.46
C PRO A 29 -44.68 -11.35 -30.23
N ASP A 30 -44.98 -10.47 -31.19
CA ASP A 30 -43.96 -9.83 -32.01
C ASP A 30 -43.23 -8.73 -31.23
N GLU A 31 -43.94 -8.00 -30.37
CA GLU A 31 -43.33 -7.03 -29.46
C GLU A 31 -42.40 -7.71 -28.44
N LEU A 32 -42.76 -8.89 -27.93
CA LEU A 32 -41.92 -9.70 -27.03
C LEU A 32 -40.66 -10.25 -27.74
N LYS A 33 -40.79 -10.69 -29.00
CA LYS A 33 -39.63 -11.10 -29.83
C LYS A 33 -38.67 -9.93 -30.01
N GLN A 34 -39.20 -8.75 -30.34
CA GLN A 34 -38.39 -7.56 -30.56
C GLN A 34 -37.71 -7.09 -29.27
N LEU A 35 -38.40 -7.15 -28.12
CA LEU A 35 -37.80 -6.85 -26.81
C LEU A 35 -36.63 -7.79 -26.51
N THR A 36 -36.83 -9.09 -26.71
CA THR A 36 -35.78 -10.11 -26.50
C THR A 36 -34.57 -9.85 -27.40
N LYS A 37 -34.81 -9.52 -28.67
CA LYS A 37 -33.75 -9.19 -29.64
C LYS A 37 -32.93 -7.97 -29.20
N LEU A 38 -33.60 -6.90 -28.77
CA LEU A 38 -32.91 -5.69 -28.30
C LEU A 38 -32.12 -5.95 -27.02
N HIS A 39 -32.64 -6.75 -26.09
CA HIS A 39 -31.95 -7.13 -24.86
C HIS A 39 -30.65 -7.88 -25.16
N LEU A 40 -30.71 -8.91 -26.02
CA LEU A 40 -29.54 -9.73 -26.37
C LEU A 40 -28.49 -8.98 -27.20
N ALA A 41 -28.89 -7.92 -27.91
CA ALA A 41 -27.97 -7.08 -28.66
C ALA A 41 -27.11 -6.18 -27.75
N LEU A 42 -27.54 -5.93 -26.51
CA LEU A 42 -26.84 -5.06 -25.59
C LEU A 42 -25.78 -5.85 -24.79
N LYS A 43 -24.52 -5.43 -24.90
CA LYS A 43 -23.40 -6.02 -24.18
C LYS A 43 -23.20 -5.32 -22.84
N TRP A 44 -23.93 -5.77 -21.81
CA TRP A 44 -23.86 -5.18 -20.47
C TRP A 44 -22.44 -5.14 -19.88
N ASP A 45 -21.63 -6.15 -20.21
CA ASP A 45 -20.23 -6.26 -19.80
C ASP A 45 -19.34 -5.11 -20.28
N ASP A 46 -19.68 -4.45 -21.38
CA ASP A 46 -18.90 -3.34 -21.93
C ASP A 46 -18.98 -2.09 -21.04
N PHE A 47 -19.93 -2.05 -20.10
CA PHE A 47 -20.15 -0.95 -19.17
C PHE A 47 -19.67 -1.27 -17.74
N ASP A 48 -19.00 -2.40 -17.53
CA ASP A 48 -18.51 -2.77 -16.21
C ASP A 48 -17.24 -1.99 -15.82
N ALA A 49 -17.44 -0.97 -14.99
CA ALA A 49 -16.35 -0.15 -14.45
C ALA A 49 -15.22 -0.98 -13.82
N ALA A 50 -15.50 -2.17 -13.26
CA ALA A 50 -14.48 -3.02 -12.66
C ALA A 50 -13.40 -3.48 -13.66
N ARG A 51 -13.73 -3.62 -14.95
CA ARG A 51 -12.83 -4.12 -16.00
C ARG A 51 -11.86 -3.07 -16.54
N LEU A 52 -12.18 -1.79 -16.35
CA LEU A 52 -11.39 -0.65 -16.84
C LEU A 52 -10.24 -0.36 -15.87
N LYS A 53 -9.02 -0.11 -16.34
CA LYS A 53 -7.84 0.02 -15.47
C LYS A 53 -7.20 1.39 -15.51
N THR A 54 -7.32 2.09 -16.64
CA THR A 54 -6.72 3.40 -16.85
C THR A 54 -7.77 4.50 -16.90
N ALA A 55 -7.33 5.76 -16.79
CA ALA A 55 -8.22 6.91 -16.93
C ALA A 55 -8.84 6.96 -18.34
N ASP A 56 -8.03 6.70 -19.37
CA ASP A 56 -8.45 6.68 -20.77
C ASP A 56 -9.49 5.57 -21.02
N ASP A 57 -9.33 4.40 -20.40
CA ASP A 57 -10.33 3.32 -20.46
C ASP A 57 -11.67 3.77 -19.87
N ILE A 58 -11.66 4.52 -18.77
CA ILE A 58 -12.86 5.01 -18.09
C ILE A 58 -13.56 6.08 -18.93
N GLU A 59 -12.82 7.03 -19.50
CA GLU A 59 -13.37 8.04 -20.40
C GLU A 59 -14.02 7.38 -21.64
N ALA A 60 -13.32 6.45 -22.27
CA ALA A 60 -13.86 5.67 -23.37
C ALA A 60 -15.09 4.83 -22.95
N GLY A 61 -15.11 4.32 -21.71
CA GLY A 61 -16.25 3.62 -21.13
C GLY A 61 -17.48 4.53 -20.93
N GLN A 62 -17.27 5.76 -20.43
CA GLN A 62 -18.32 6.75 -20.26
C GLN A 62 -18.94 7.15 -21.61
N ASP A 63 -18.11 7.37 -22.63
CA ASP A 63 -18.60 7.73 -23.96
C ASP A 63 -19.37 6.59 -24.64
N LYS A 64 -18.89 5.35 -24.48
CA LYS A 64 -19.64 4.16 -24.91
C LYS A 64 -20.99 4.05 -24.22
N LEU A 65 -21.04 4.26 -22.90
CA LEU A 65 -22.30 4.21 -22.14
C LEU A 65 -23.26 5.31 -22.60
N ARG A 66 -22.80 6.55 -22.77
CA ARG A 66 -23.62 7.67 -23.29
C ARG A 66 -24.13 7.40 -24.71
N ALA A 67 -23.30 6.82 -25.58
CA ALA A 67 -23.71 6.46 -26.94
C ALA A 67 -24.77 5.34 -26.93
N ALA A 68 -24.57 4.31 -26.10
CA ALA A 68 -25.54 3.24 -25.91
C ALA A 68 -26.87 3.75 -25.32
N GLU A 69 -26.81 4.67 -24.36
CA GLU A 69 -27.96 5.31 -23.73
C GLU A 69 -28.84 6.01 -24.76
N LYS A 70 -28.24 6.83 -25.63
CA LYS A 70 -28.94 7.57 -26.69
C LYS A 70 -29.58 6.68 -27.75
N ALA A 71 -29.04 5.48 -27.96
CA ALA A 71 -29.46 4.57 -29.03
C ALA A 71 -30.07 3.27 -28.49
N ALA A 72 -29.23 2.27 -28.21
CA ALA A 72 -29.66 0.89 -27.92
C ALA A 72 -30.51 0.78 -26.65
N ILE A 73 -30.11 1.45 -25.56
CA ILE A 73 -30.81 1.39 -24.26
C ILE A 73 -32.14 2.14 -24.33
N LYS A 74 -32.17 3.31 -24.97
CA LYS A 74 -33.43 4.03 -25.23
C LYS A 74 -34.40 3.18 -26.05
N ALA A 75 -33.92 2.53 -27.11
CA ALA A 75 -34.74 1.63 -27.92
C ALA A 75 -35.26 0.45 -27.10
N LEU A 76 -34.42 -0.15 -26.24
CA LEU A 76 -34.80 -1.25 -25.35
C LEU A 76 -35.90 -0.84 -24.36
N ARG A 77 -35.75 0.30 -23.70
CA ARG A 77 -36.76 0.83 -22.75
C ARG A 77 -38.08 1.17 -23.45
N SER A 78 -38.02 1.85 -24.59
CA SER A 78 -39.21 2.16 -25.38
C SER A 78 -39.93 0.89 -25.85
N GLN A 79 -39.18 -0.14 -26.25
CA GLN A 79 -39.77 -1.43 -26.62
C GLN A 79 -40.46 -2.13 -25.44
N ALA A 80 -39.89 -2.04 -24.23
CA ALA A 80 -40.52 -2.58 -23.03
C ALA A 80 -41.84 -1.87 -22.70
N GLU A 81 -41.91 -0.54 -22.89
CA GLU A 81 -43.16 0.21 -22.77
C GLU A 81 -44.19 -0.19 -23.84
N THR A 82 -43.76 -0.43 -25.08
CA THR A 82 -44.63 -0.96 -26.15
C THR A 82 -45.19 -2.33 -25.80
N VAL A 83 -44.38 -3.24 -25.25
CA VAL A 83 -44.83 -4.54 -24.73
C VAL A 83 -45.87 -4.36 -23.62
N ALA A 84 -45.61 -3.44 -22.68
CA ALA A 84 -46.54 -3.16 -21.60
C ALA A 84 -47.90 -2.64 -22.10
N ALA A 85 -47.88 -1.75 -23.10
CA ALA A 85 -49.09 -1.23 -23.73
C ALA A 85 -49.85 -2.32 -24.50
N ALA A 86 -49.15 -3.13 -25.30
CA ALA A 86 -49.76 -4.24 -26.06
C ALA A 86 -50.39 -5.28 -25.15
N ALA A 87 -49.75 -5.60 -24.02
CA ALA A 87 -50.28 -6.53 -23.03
C ALA A 87 -51.51 -5.96 -22.29
N ALA A 88 -51.51 -4.65 -21.96
CA ALA A 88 -52.66 -3.99 -21.33
C ALA A 88 -53.87 -3.85 -22.27
N ASP A 89 -53.63 -3.55 -23.55
CA ASP A 89 -54.68 -3.54 -24.58
C ASP A 89 -55.29 -4.93 -24.77
N TYR A 90 -54.45 -5.98 -24.83
CA TYR A 90 -54.94 -7.36 -24.87
C TYR A 90 -55.76 -7.71 -23.63
N GLU A 91 -55.28 -7.38 -22.43
CA GLU A 91 -56.00 -7.64 -21.18
C GLU A 91 -57.39 -7.01 -21.20
N THR A 92 -57.50 -5.77 -21.67
CA THR A 92 -58.78 -5.03 -21.76
C THR A 92 -59.75 -5.70 -22.73
N LYS A 93 -59.28 -6.10 -23.92
CA LYS A 93 -60.10 -6.81 -24.92
C LYS A 93 -60.50 -8.20 -24.45
N ALA A 94 -59.57 -8.93 -23.84
CA ALA A 94 -59.81 -10.27 -23.33
C ALA A 94 -60.81 -10.29 -22.16
N LYS A 95 -60.85 -9.27 -21.31
CA LYS A 95 -61.86 -9.13 -20.25
C LYS A 95 -63.28 -8.94 -20.78
N ALA A 96 -63.43 -8.33 -21.96
CA ALA A 96 -64.73 -8.13 -22.59
C ALA A 96 -65.30 -9.43 -23.20
N ASP A 97 -64.43 -10.38 -23.55
CA ASP A 97 -64.82 -11.66 -24.14
C ASP A 97 -64.83 -12.78 -23.08
N LYS A 98 -66.04 -13.21 -22.68
CA LYS A 98 -66.24 -14.27 -21.69
C LYS A 98 -65.69 -15.64 -22.12
N SER A 99 -65.33 -15.83 -23.39
CA SER A 99 -64.74 -17.06 -23.90
C SER A 99 -63.23 -17.16 -23.66
N VAL A 100 -62.56 -16.06 -23.28
CA VAL A 100 -61.11 -16.06 -23.01
C VAL A 100 -60.82 -16.58 -21.60
N PRO A 101 -59.90 -17.54 -21.42
CA PRO A 101 -59.53 -18.05 -20.10
C PRO A 101 -59.01 -16.95 -19.16
N LYS A 102 -59.46 -16.98 -17.89
CA LYS A 102 -59.02 -16.02 -16.86
C LYS A 102 -57.50 -16.04 -16.64
N ASP A 103 -56.86 -17.19 -16.78
CA ASP A 103 -55.40 -17.34 -16.64
C ASP A 103 -54.64 -16.55 -17.71
N LEU A 104 -55.21 -16.41 -18.91
CA LEU A 104 -54.60 -15.66 -20.00
C LEU A 104 -54.73 -14.14 -19.80
N VAL A 105 -55.85 -13.70 -19.21
CA VAL A 105 -56.03 -12.31 -18.75
C VAL A 105 -55.02 -11.98 -17.64
N ALA A 106 -54.85 -12.88 -16.67
CA ALA A 106 -53.87 -12.73 -15.60
C ALA A 106 -52.43 -12.70 -16.13
N ALA A 107 -52.11 -13.53 -17.12
CA ALA A 107 -50.81 -13.55 -17.77
C ALA A 107 -50.51 -12.24 -18.51
N ALA A 108 -51.49 -11.68 -19.24
CA ALA A 108 -51.33 -10.39 -19.90
C ALA A 108 -51.06 -9.26 -18.89
N ASN A 109 -51.78 -9.24 -17.76
CA ASN A 109 -51.51 -8.29 -16.67
C ASN A 109 -50.09 -8.44 -16.10
N ALA A 110 -49.66 -9.70 -15.88
CA ALA A 110 -48.33 -10.00 -15.38
C ALA A 110 -47.23 -9.55 -16.35
N ILE A 111 -47.41 -9.77 -17.65
CA ILE A 111 -46.51 -9.28 -18.70
C ILE A 111 -46.45 -7.74 -18.69
N ALA A 112 -47.60 -7.08 -18.61
CA ALA A 112 -47.66 -5.62 -18.59
C ALA A 112 -46.93 -5.01 -17.38
N LYS A 113 -47.00 -5.67 -16.22
CA LYS A 113 -46.26 -5.27 -15.01
C LYS A 113 -44.77 -5.56 -15.14
N ALA A 114 -44.41 -6.78 -15.55
CA ALA A 114 -43.02 -7.19 -15.71
C ALA A 114 -42.27 -6.32 -16.73
N ALA A 115 -42.92 -5.89 -17.80
CA ALA A 115 -42.31 -5.04 -18.83
C ALA A 115 -42.00 -3.63 -18.31
N ARG A 116 -42.90 -3.05 -17.48
CA ARG A 116 -42.65 -1.76 -16.81
C ARG A 116 -41.54 -1.85 -15.79
N LEU A 117 -41.53 -2.90 -14.97
CA LEU A 117 -40.45 -3.15 -13.99
C LEU A 117 -39.11 -3.31 -14.69
N TYR A 118 -39.05 -4.12 -15.74
CA TYR A 118 -37.84 -4.30 -16.54
C TYR A 118 -37.34 -2.98 -17.16
N ALA A 119 -38.23 -2.12 -17.66
CA ALA A 119 -37.85 -0.80 -18.18
C ALA A 119 -37.25 0.13 -17.09
N ALA A 120 -37.74 0.01 -15.85
CA ALA A 120 -37.21 0.74 -14.69
C ALA A 120 -35.86 0.17 -14.23
N GLU A 121 -35.73 -1.16 -14.13
CA GLU A 121 -34.48 -1.85 -13.80
C GLU A 121 -33.35 -1.50 -14.79
N VAL A 122 -33.66 -1.42 -16.09
CA VAL A 122 -32.71 -0.97 -17.12
C VAL A 122 -32.25 0.46 -16.87
N ALA A 123 -33.15 1.36 -16.44
CA ALA A 123 -32.78 2.75 -16.13
C ALA A 123 -31.86 2.82 -14.90
N GLU A 124 -32.25 2.16 -13.81
CA GLU A 124 -31.47 2.11 -12.57
C GLU A 124 -30.07 1.51 -12.79
N ALA A 125 -29.96 0.47 -13.62
CA ALA A 125 -28.68 -0.14 -13.93
C ALA A 125 -27.76 0.81 -14.69
N VAL A 126 -28.30 1.65 -15.58
CA VAL A 126 -27.54 2.65 -16.33
C VAL A 126 -27.06 3.78 -15.42
N ASP A 127 -27.92 4.27 -14.53
CA ASP A 127 -27.55 5.28 -13.53
C ASP A 127 -26.44 4.75 -12.61
N ALA A 128 -26.56 3.49 -12.16
CA ALA A 128 -25.53 2.83 -11.37
C ALA A 128 -24.20 2.67 -12.12
N ALA A 129 -24.24 2.43 -13.44
CA ALA A 129 -23.02 2.37 -14.26
C ALA A 129 -22.37 3.75 -14.44
N HIS A 130 -23.14 4.81 -14.66
CA HIS A 130 -22.62 6.19 -14.68
C HIS A 130 -21.94 6.53 -13.36
N GLN A 131 -22.60 6.26 -12.23
CA GLN A 131 -22.03 6.51 -10.91
C GLN A 131 -20.75 5.71 -10.68
N ALA A 132 -20.74 4.41 -10.99
CA ALA A 132 -19.57 3.56 -10.81
C ALA A 132 -18.36 4.02 -11.68
N LEU A 133 -18.61 4.47 -12.90
CA LEU A 133 -17.57 5.04 -13.77
C LEU A 133 -17.07 6.38 -13.22
N GLN A 134 -17.96 7.23 -12.70
CA GLN A 134 -17.59 8.52 -12.10
C GLN A 134 -16.78 8.35 -10.81
N ASP A 135 -17.20 7.46 -9.91
CA ASP A 135 -16.47 7.15 -8.68
C ASP A 135 -15.07 6.61 -8.98
N LYS A 136 -14.96 5.75 -10.00
CA LYS A 136 -13.69 5.18 -10.41
C LYS A 136 -12.78 6.22 -11.07
N ALA A 137 -13.35 7.14 -11.86
CA ALA A 137 -12.61 8.29 -12.38
C ALA A 137 -12.08 9.16 -11.22
N GLY A 138 -12.90 9.45 -10.22
CA GLY A 138 -12.50 10.21 -9.03
C GLY A 138 -11.37 9.53 -8.25
N LYS A 139 -11.41 8.21 -8.08
CA LYS A 139 -10.33 7.43 -7.45
C LYS A 139 -9.02 7.51 -8.23
N LEU A 140 -9.07 7.30 -9.55
CA LEU A 140 -7.88 7.39 -10.39
C LEU A 140 -7.34 8.83 -10.51
N GLN A 141 -8.19 9.85 -10.37
CA GLN A 141 -7.77 11.25 -10.28
C GLN A 141 -7.15 11.60 -8.92
N ALA A 142 -7.65 11.03 -7.83
CA ALA A 142 -7.01 11.17 -6.51
C ALA A 142 -5.62 10.50 -6.47
N ASP A 143 -5.44 9.39 -7.19
CA ASP A 143 -4.14 8.74 -7.38
C ASP A 143 -3.19 9.53 -8.32
N LYS A 144 -3.70 10.51 -9.09
CA LYS A 144 -2.92 11.45 -9.92
C LYS A 144 -2.42 12.69 -9.16
N GLY A 145 -2.60 12.77 -7.85
CA GLY A 145 -2.03 13.86 -7.05
C GLY A 145 -0.51 13.96 -7.27
N ASP A 146 -0.07 15.07 -7.86
CA ASP A 146 1.30 15.41 -8.24
C ASP A 146 1.98 14.41 -9.17
N GLU A 147 1.69 14.50 -10.47
CA GLU A 147 2.59 13.96 -11.50
C GLU A 147 4.00 14.51 -11.26
N VAL A 148 4.98 13.62 -11.08
CA VAL A 148 6.36 14.01 -10.80
C VAL A 148 6.88 14.86 -11.96
N ASP A 149 7.38 16.05 -11.67
CA ASP A 149 7.92 16.97 -12.68
C ASP A 149 8.95 16.22 -13.56
N PRO A 150 8.69 16.05 -14.87
CA PRO A 150 9.59 15.34 -15.78
C PRO A 150 11.02 15.90 -15.79
N LYS A 151 11.18 17.21 -15.56
CA LYS A 151 12.50 17.84 -15.48
C LYS A 151 13.26 17.40 -14.24
N GLN A 152 12.59 17.29 -13.10
CA GLN A 152 13.20 16.83 -11.86
C GLN A 152 13.62 15.35 -11.96
N LEU A 153 12.79 14.50 -12.57
CA LEU A 153 13.14 13.10 -12.85
C LEU A 153 14.34 12.98 -13.78
N GLN A 154 14.38 13.79 -14.85
CA GLN A 154 15.50 13.79 -15.79
C GLN A 154 16.80 14.24 -15.10
N GLN A 155 16.74 15.28 -14.27
CA GLN A 155 17.88 15.75 -13.49
C GLN A 155 18.37 14.70 -12.49
N LEU A 156 17.45 14.06 -11.75
CA LEU A 156 17.79 13.00 -10.81
C LEU A 156 18.43 11.81 -11.52
N LYS A 157 17.88 11.38 -12.66
CA LYS A 157 18.45 10.33 -13.51
C LYS A 157 19.87 10.67 -13.95
N ALA A 158 20.10 11.90 -14.42
CA ALA A 158 21.40 12.33 -14.89
C ALA A 158 22.43 12.37 -13.75
N LYS A 159 22.07 12.91 -12.57
CA LYS A 159 22.92 12.91 -11.37
C LYS A 159 23.28 11.49 -10.92
N LEU A 160 22.31 10.57 -10.89
CA LEU A 160 22.51 9.18 -10.51
C LEU A 160 23.50 8.46 -11.44
N LEU A 161 23.32 8.59 -12.76
CA LEU A 161 24.20 7.96 -13.74
C LEU A 161 25.62 8.54 -13.71
N ALA A 162 25.77 9.86 -13.52
CA ALA A 162 27.07 10.50 -13.36
C ALA A 162 27.81 9.97 -12.12
N ALA A 163 27.11 9.86 -10.98
CA ALA A 163 27.69 9.28 -9.77
C ALA A 163 28.10 7.81 -9.99
N MET A 164 27.27 7.00 -10.65
CA MET A 164 27.60 5.61 -11.00
C MET A 164 28.82 5.51 -11.92
N ALA A 165 28.96 6.42 -12.88
CA ALA A 165 30.14 6.49 -13.76
C ALA A 165 31.42 6.75 -12.96
N THR A 166 31.37 7.68 -12.00
CA THR A 166 32.51 8.01 -11.15
C THR A 166 32.90 6.85 -10.25
N VAL A 167 31.92 6.21 -9.60
CA VAL A 167 32.14 5.04 -8.74
C VAL A 167 32.70 3.87 -9.54
N ARG A 168 32.21 3.62 -10.76
CA ARG A 168 32.71 2.57 -11.65
C ARG A 168 34.18 2.75 -12.02
N LYS A 169 34.59 3.99 -12.31
CA LYS A 169 35.98 4.31 -12.66
C LYS A 169 36.91 4.29 -11.44
N GLN A 170 36.37 4.21 -10.22
CA GLN A 170 37.11 4.37 -8.97
C GLN A 170 37.95 5.67 -8.95
N GLN A 171 37.49 6.71 -9.66
CA GLN A 171 38.19 7.98 -9.85
C GLN A 171 37.77 9.03 -8.83
N SER A 172 37.13 8.63 -7.75
CA SER A 172 36.63 9.57 -6.78
C SER A 172 37.73 9.99 -5.80
N PRO A 173 37.99 11.30 -5.63
CA PRO A 173 38.91 11.78 -4.60
C PRO A 173 38.38 11.54 -3.17
N ARG A 174 37.08 11.22 -3.01
CA ARG A 174 36.39 11.07 -1.72
C ARG A 174 35.33 9.95 -1.76
N PRO A 175 34.92 9.35 -0.63
CA PRO A 175 33.88 8.32 -0.63
C PRO A 175 32.54 8.88 -1.14
N MET A 176 31.94 8.21 -2.14
CA MET A 176 30.58 8.53 -2.59
C MET A 176 29.58 8.00 -1.56
N ARG A 177 28.56 8.80 -1.21
CA ARG A 177 27.52 8.45 -0.23
C ARG A 177 26.17 8.25 -0.90
N PHE A 178 25.19 7.77 -0.14
CA PHE A 178 23.83 7.61 -0.61
C PHE A 178 22.77 7.98 0.43
N LEU A 179 21.57 8.30 -0.06
CA LEU A 179 20.37 8.51 0.75
C LEU A 179 19.19 7.79 0.10
N ILE A 180 18.42 7.06 0.91
CA ILE A 180 17.20 6.38 0.46
C ILE A 180 15.99 6.99 1.15
N VAL A 181 14.99 7.39 0.37
CA VAL A 181 13.65 7.74 0.89
C VAL A 181 12.71 6.60 0.56
N ARG A 182 12.13 5.99 1.58
CA ARG A 182 11.13 4.92 1.44
C ARG A 182 9.73 5.48 1.68
N GLY A 183 8.86 5.33 0.70
CA GLY A 183 7.43 5.56 0.80
C GLY A 183 6.64 4.28 1.12
N LYS A 184 5.31 4.35 1.01
CA LYS A 184 4.40 3.21 1.16
C LYS A 184 4.74 2.07 0.20
N VAL A 185 4.97 2.38 -1.08
CA VAL A 185 5.07 1.38 -2.14
C VAL A 185 6.51 1.29 -2.66
N ASN A 186 7.10 2.43 -3.00
CA ASN A 186 8.41 2.55 -3.64
C ASN A 186 9.48 3.11 -2.70
N ALA A 187 10.72 3.08 -3.18
CA ALA A 187 11.85 3.72 -2.52
C ALA A 187 12.73 4.39 -3.57
N ALA A 188 13.15 5.63 -3.31
CA ALA A 188 13.98 6.43 -4.20
C ALA A 188 15.40 6.57 -3.64
N LEU A 189 16.38 6.65 -4.52
CA LEU A 189 17.82 6.66 -4.19
C LEU A 189 18.49 7.90 -4.80
N ALA A 190 19.33 8.56 -4.01
CA ALA A 190 20.30 9.55 -4.48
C ALA A 190 21.72 9.09 -4.15
N LEU A 191 22.66 9.40 -5.04
CA LEU A 191 24.10 9.18 -4.88
C LEU A 191 24.81 10.53 -5.03
N ALA A 192 25.63 10.89 -4.05
CA ALA A 192 26.38 12.15 -4.02
C ALA A 192 27.52 12.07 -3.01
N TYR A 193 28.52 12.95 -3.10
CA TYR A 193 29.58 13.05 -2.08
C TYR A 193 29.05 13.49 -0.72
N ALA A 194 27.98 14.29 -0.74
CA ALA A 194 27.30 14.80 0.42
C ALA A 194 25.78 14.61 0.20
N VAL A 195 25.10 14.02 1.18
CA VAL A 195 23.65 13.82 1.15
C VAL A 195 23.02 14.51 2.35
N GLY A 196 22.02 15.34 2.12
CA GLY A 196 21.38 16.21 3.11
C GLY A 196 19.88 16.39 2.88
N THR A 197 19.32 17.42 3.50
CA THR A 197 17.89 17.75 3.38
C THR A 197 17.46 18.08 1.96
N ALA A 198 18.38 18.63 1.14
CA ALA A 198 18.13 18.92 -0.27
C ALA A 198 17.82 17.65 -1.08
N GLN A 199 18.66 16.63 -0.98
CA GLN A 199 18.44 15.35 -1.66
C GLN A 199 17.21 14.64 -1.10
N GLU A 200 16.97 14.70 0.21
CA GLU A 200 15.75 14.18 0.82
C GLU A 200 14.49 14.81 0.21
N LYS A 201 14.45 16.14 0.11
CA LYS A 201 13.33 16.88 -0.48
C LYS A 201 13.13 16.52 -1.96
N GLN A 202 14.22 16.42 -2.71
CA GLN A 202 14.18 16.00 -4.12
C GLN A 202 13.62 14.59 -4.28
N LEU A 203 14.03 13.63 -3.43
CA LEU A 203 13.55 12.26 -3.50
C LEU A 203 12.08 12.13 -3.05
N LYS A 204 11.64 12.88 -2.03
CA LYS A 204 10.23 12.95 -1.62
C LYS A 204 9.34 13.49 -2.75
N ALA A 205 9.79 14.52 -3.46
CA ALA A 205 9.08 15.05 -4.64
C ALA A 205 8.97 14.01 -5.77
N CYS A 206 9.92 13.07 -5.86
CA CYS A 206 9.87 11.95 -6.81
C CYS A 206 9.01 10.76 -6.35
N LEU A 207 8.38 10.85 -5.17
CA LEU A 207 7.50 9.84 -4.57
C LEU A 207 6.20 10.49 -4.07
N PRO A 208 5.42 11.13 -4.94
CA PRO A 208 4.21 11.86 -4.57
C PRO A 208 3.19 10.93 -3.90
N ASN A 209 2.52 11.42 -2.85
CA ASN A 209 1.51 10.68 -2.06
C ASN A 209 1.97 9.38 -1.39
N GLU A 210 3.26 9.09 -1.37
CA GLU A 210 3.78 7.88 -0.73
C GLU A 210 4.09 8.03 0.77
N GLY A 211 3.71 9.16 1.39
CA GLY A 211 3.84 9.38 2.82
C GLY A 211 3.04 8.36 3.66
N PRO A 212 3.48 8.02 4.89
CA PRO A 212 4.65 8.57 5.59
C PRO A 212 5.98 8.09 5.00
N TYR A 213 6.98 8.98 4.98
CA TYR A 213 8.30 8.71 4.44
C TYR A 213 9.27 8.28 5.53
N LYS A 214 10.06 7.24 5.28
CA LYS A 214 11.23 6.88 6.10
C LYS A 214 12.50 7.25 5.34
N VAL A 215 13.33 8.09 5.95
CA VAL A 215 14.62 8.51 5.40
C VAL A 215 15.71 7.62 5.99
N ILE A 216 16.52 7.04 5.14
CA ILE A 216 17.66 6.20 5.53
C ILE A 216 18.91 6.91 5.05
N LYS A 217 19.63 7.48 6.02
CA LYS A 217 20.90 8.18 5.88
C LYS A 217 21.89 7.55 6.85
N ASP A 218 23.06 7.25 6.35
CA ASP A 218 24.15 6.66 7.12
C ASP A 218 25.43 7.46 6.85
N LYS A 219 26.05 7.98 7.92
CA LYS A 219 27.24 8.84 7.82
C LYS A 219 28.48 8.03 7.43
N THR A 220 28.50 6.73 7.73
CA THR A 220 29.61 5.82 7.42
C THR A 220 29.38 5.05 6.12
N ALA A 221 28.21 5.22 5.50
CA ALA A 221 27.90 4.51 4.28
C ALA A 221 28.69 5.03 3.08
N GLU A 222 29.13 4.09 2.26
CA GLU A 222 29.84 4.36 1.02
C GLU A 222 29.21 3.61 -0.15
N VAL A 223 29.51 4.08 -1.35
CA VAL A 223 29.06 3.51 -2.61
C VAL A 223 30.30 3.12 -3.42
N ILE A 224 30.42 1.84 -3.72
CA ILE A 224 31.56 1.27 -4.45
C ILE A 224 31.08 0.50 -5.67
N TRP A 225 31.99 0.27 -6.62
CA TRP A 225 31.74 -0.61 -7.76
C TRP A 225 32.49 -1.93 -7.57
N GLU A 226 31.74 -3.01 -7.39
CA GLU A 226 32.29 -4.36 -7.29
C GLU A 226 31.33 -5.37 -7.91
N GLN A 227 31.86 -6.51 -8.38
CA GLN A 227 31.06 -7.57 -9.02
C GLN A 227 30.15 -7.08 -10.18
N LYS A 228 30.57 -6.04 -10.90
CA LYS A 228 29.80 -5.39 -11.98
C LYS A 228 28.44 -4.83 -11.50
N ALA A 229 28.37 -4.41 -10.23
CA ALA A 229 27.20 -3.83 -9.62
C ALA A 229 27.55 -2.57 -8.81
N VAL A 230 26.59 -1.65 -8.72
CA VAL A 230 26.67 -0.54 -7.78
C VAL A 230 26.38 -1.10 -6.39
N THR A 231 27.38 -1.06 -5.51
CA THR A 231 27.30 -1.65 -4.17
C THR A 231 27.18 -0.57 -3.12
N LEU A 232 26.06 -0.58 -2.40
CA LEU A 232 25.81 0.24 -1.22
C LEU A 232 26.40 -0.49 -0.02
N VAL A 233 27.32 0.12 0.70
CA VAL A 233 27.90 -0.44 1.92
C VAL A 233 27.28 0.27 3.12
N SER A 234 26.46 -0.43 3.90
CA SER A 234 25.78 0.15 5.08
C SER A 234 25.14 -0.94 5.94
N ASP A 235 25.17 -0.74 7.26
CA ASP A 235 24.46 -1.59 8.24
C ASP A 235 23.04 -1.11 8.55
N ARG A 236 22.67 0.09 8.06
CA ARG A 236 21.38 0.74 8.36
C ARG A 236 20.30 0.47 7.34
N VAL A 237 20.65 -0.10 6.19
CA VAL A 237 19.69 -0.41 5.12
C VAL A 237 19.03 -1.75 5.40
N PRO A 238 17.70 -1.82 5.60
CA PRO A 238 17.01 -3.09 5.85
C PRO A 238 17.01 -4.00 4.62
N ALA A 239 17.10 -5.31 4.87
CA ALA A 239 16.98 -6.33 3.82
C ALA A 239 15.66 -6.17 3.02
N GLY A 240 15.73 -6.42 1.72
CA GLY A 240 14.60 -6.34 0.78
C GLY A 240 14.25 -4.92 0.33
N LEU A 241 14.88 -3.89 0.91
CA LEU A 241 14.70 -2.51 0.43
C LEU A 241 15.37 -2.29 -0.92
N LEU A 242 16.48 -2.97 -1.18
CA LEU A 242 17.26 -2.83 -2.41
C LEU A 242 16.42 -3.15 -3.66
N LYS A 243 15.58 -4.20 -3.58
CA LYS A 243 14.65 -4.55 -4.66
C LYS A 243 13.61 -3.46 -4.95
N LYS A 244 13.13 -2.75 -3.92
CA LYS A 244 12.19 -1.62 -4.11
C LYS A 244 12.87 -0.45 -4.80
N VAL A 245 14.11 -0.14 -4.42
CA VAL A 245 14.92 0.88 -5.07
C VAL A 245 15.14 0.53 -6.54
N GLN A 246 15.53 -0.71 -6.82
CA GLN A 246 15.73 -1.16 -8.20
C GLN A 246 14.45 -1.08 -9.04
N LEU A 247 13.31 -1.51 -8.49
CA LEU A 247 12.01 -1.41 -9.17
C LEU A 247 11.64 0.04 -9.49
N TRP A 248 11.88 0.97 -8.56
CA TRP A 248 11.67 2.41 -8.79
C TRP A 248 12.61 2.94 -9.88
N MET A 249 13.90 2.60 -9.85
CA MET A 249 14.85 2.99 -10.90
C MET A 249 14.40 2.48 -12.29
N LYS A 250 13.96 1.22 -12.35
CA LYS A 250 13.48 0.60 -13.60
C LYS A 250 12.19 1.23 -14.11
N LYS A 251 11.21 1.47 -13.23
CA LYS A 251 9.91 2.00 -13.63
C LYS A 251 9.94 3.49 -13.93
N THR A 252 10.57 4.27 -13.05
CA THR A 252 10.53 5.73 -13.05
C THR A 252 11.66 6.31 -13.88
N LEU A 253 12.88 5.82 -13.70
CA LEU A 253 14.06 6.35 -14.41
C LEU A 253 14.38 5.57 -15.70
N LYS A 254 13.70 4.43 -15.94
CA LYS A 254 14.02 3.49 -17.03
C LYS A 254 15.46 3.00 -16.97
N LEU A 255 15.94 2.71 -15.75
CA LEU A 255 17.28 2.22 -15.46
C LEU A 255 17.20 0.81 -14.84
N ASN A 256 17.64 -0.21 -15.57
CA ASN A 256 17.66 -1.59 -15.11
C ASN A 256 19.05 -1.96 -14.54
N VAL A 257 19.51 -1.27 -13.50
CA VAL A 257 20.87 -1.42 -12.98
C VAL A 257 20.95 -2.57 -11.97
N ARG A 258 22.04 -3.34 -12.03
CA ARG A 258 22.40 -4.30 -10.98
C ARG A 258 22.85 -3.57 -9.70
N LEU A 259 22.07 -3.70 -8.63
CA LEU A 259 22.39 -3.14 -7.32
C LEU A 259 22.77 -4.24 -6.33
N ARG A 260 23.70 -3.91 -5.44
CA ARG A 260 24.15 -4.76 -4.32
C ARG A 260 24.13 -3.96 -3.02
N LEU A 261 23.80 -4.61 -1.92
CA LEU A 261 23.89 -4.08 -0.56
C LEU A 261 24.83 -4.99 0.22
N ARG A 262 25.82 -4.40 0.89
CA ARG A 262 26.78 -5.11 1.73
C ARG A 262 26.82 -4.51 3.12
N ALA A 263 26.56 -5.33 4.13
CA ALA A 263 26.77 -4.96 5.54
C ALA A 263 28.26 -5.04 5.90
N SER A 264 28.68 -4.35 6.96
CA SER A 264 30.05 -4.46 7.51
C SER A 264 30.36 -5.87 8.01
N SER A 265 29.34 -6.64 8.37
CA SER A 265 29.42 -8.06 8.73
C SER A 265 29.76 -8.99 7.56
N GLY A 266 29.73 -8.50 6.32
CA GLY A 266 29.94 -9.28 5.10
C GLY A 266 28.67 -9.91 4.54
N GLU A 267 27.49 -9.69 5.15
CA GLU A 267 26.21 -10.07 4.56
C GLU A 267 25.93 -9.27 3.28
N VAL A 268 25.40 -9.96 2.27
CA VAL A 268 25.24 -9.42 0.91
C VAL A 268 23.83 -9.70 0.40
N GLU A 269 23.13 -8.65 -0.03
CA GLU A 269 21.91 -8.72 -0.84
C GLU A 269 22.23 -8.21 -2.25
N GLU A 270 21.77 -8.92 -3.28
CA GLU A 270 22.00 -8.53 -4.67
C GLU A 270 20.70 -8.63 -5.48
N THR A 271 20.54 -7.72 -6.43
CA THR A 271 19.37 -7.66 -7.32
C THR A 271 19.74 -8.08 -8.75
N GLU A 272 18.78 -8.66 -9.48
CA GLU A 272 18.95 -9.00 -10.90
C GLU A 272 18.84 -7.75 -11.77
N GLY A 273 19.91 -7.36 -12.45
CA GLY A 273 19.92 -6.19 -13.33
C GLY A 273 21.01 -6.28 -14.39
N GLU A 274 20.99 -5.33 -15.31
CA GLU A 274 21.98 -5.21 -16.39
C GLU A 274 23.20 -4.41 -15.94
N ASP A 275 24.34 -4.72 -16.55
CA ASP A 275 25.53 -3.87 -16.46
C ASP A 275 25.28 -2.59 -17.28
N LEU A 276 25.74 -1.46 -16.77
CA LEU A 276 25.61 -0.19 -17.46
C LEU A 276 26.60 -0.17 -18.63
N SER A 277 26.20 0.25 -19.82
CA SER A 277 27.17 0.43 -20.92
C SER A 277 28.03 1.67 -20.68
N GLU A 278 29.30 1.66 -21.10
CA GLU A 278 30.17 2.84 -20.99
C GLU A 278 29.63 4.03 -21.81
N SER A 279 28.96 3.76 -22.93
CA SER A 279 28.30 4.78 -23.75
C SER A 279 27.18 5.48 -22.98
N ASP A 280 26.31 4.74 -22.29
CA ASP A 280 25.19 5.32 -21.54
C ASP A 280 25.68 6.17 -20.37
N LEU A 281 26.74 5.71 -19.68
CA LEU A 281 27.38 6.45 -18.60
C LEU A 281 28.00 7.77 -19.09
N LYS A 282 28.66 7.76 -20.26
CA LYS A 282 29.30 8.96 -20.81
C LYS A 282 28.26 10.00 -21.24
N THR A 283 27.24 9.59 -22.01
CA THR A 283 26.17 10.48 -22.46
C THR A 283 25.40 11.09 -21.29
N ALA A 284 25.10 10.30 -20.26
CA ALA A 284 24.41 10.80 -19.08
C ALA A 284 25.26 11.76 -18.24
N THR A 285 26.58 11.53 -18.15
CA THR A 285 27.51 12.45 -17.47
C THR A 285 27.57 13.80 -18.17
N GLU A 286 27.58 13.82 -19.51
CA GLU A 286 27.53 15.05 -20.30
C GLU A 286 26.20 15.79 -20.12
N GLN A 287 25.06 15.08 -20.12
CA GLN A 287 23.74 15.65 -19.88
C GLN A 287 23.58 16.24 -18.47
N ALA A 288 24.12 15.58 -17.45
CA ALA A 288 24.10 16.08 -16.07
C ALA A 288 24.84 17.42 -15.96
N ARG A 289 25.96 17.58 -16.68
CA ARG A 289 26.78 18.79 -16.71
C ARG A 289 26.12 19.93 -17.51
N GLN A 290 25.46 19.62 -18.62
CA GLN A 290 24.78 20.62 -19.47
C GLN A 290 23.54 21.24 -18.81
N GLY A 291 22.90 20.54 -17.87
CA GLY A 291 21.73 21.04 -17.15
C GLY A 291 22.03 22.08 -16.06
N ILE A 292 23.30 22.25 -15.68
CA ILE A 292 23.71 23.15 -14.60
C ILE A 292 24.08 24.50 -15.20
N THR A 293 23.33 25.55 -14.88
CA THR A 293 23.59 26.92 -15.34
C THR A 293 24.32 27.74 -14.29
N LYS A 294 25.09 28.75 -14.70
CA LYS A 294 25.72 29.72 -13.77
C LYS A 294 24.69 30.34 -12.83
N GLN A 295 23.49 30.62 -13.35
CA GLN A 295 22.39 31.19 -12.58
C GLN A 295 21.86 30.23 -11.52
N ALA A 296 21.73 28.93 -11.82
CA ALA A 296 21.30 27.92 -10.86
C ALA A 296 22.30 27.74 -9.72
N VAL A 297 23.60 27.66 -10.04
CA VAL A 297 24.68 27.55 -9.04
C VAL A 297 24.72 28.81 -8.16
N ALA A 298 24.62 30.00 -8.76
CA ALA A 298 24.56 31.26 -8.01
C ALA A 298 23.33 31.35 -7.11
N ALA A 299 22.16 30.90 -7.57
CA ALA A 299 20.93 30.91 -6.78
C ALA A 299 21.01 29.96 -5.58
N ARG A 300 21.56 28.74 -5.75
CA ARG A 300 21.79 27.82 -4.63
C ARG A 300 22.77 28.41 -3.61
N LEU A 301 23.91 28.91 -4.06
CA LEU A 301 24.91 29.52 -3.17
C LEU A 301 24.34 30.74 -2.41
N ALA A 302 23.54 31.57 -3.07
CA ALA A 302 22.85 32.70 -2.45
C ALA A 302 21.85 32.25 -1.38
N GLY A 303 21.13 31.15 -1.61
CA GLY A 303 20.22 30.56 -0.62
C GLY A 303 20.91 30.11 0.66
N LEU A 304 22.18 29.74 0.59
CA LEU A 304 23.00 29.30 1.73
C LEU A 304 23.77 30.45 2.40
N GLN A 305 23.71 31.65 1.84
CA GLN A 305 24.58 32.76 2.23
C GLN A 305 24.43 33.16 3.70
N ALA A 306 23.21 33.06 4.25
CA ALA A 306 22.97 33.31 5.68
C ALA A 306 23.68 32.28 6.57
N GLY A 307 23.59 30.99 6.23
CA GLY A 307 24.28 29.92 6.94
C GLY A 307 25.80 30.03 6.81
N ILE A 308 26.30 30.31 5.60
CA ILE A 308 27.72 30.56 5.34
C ILE A 308 28.23 31.71 6.20
N GLN A 309 27.50 32.82 6.29
CA GLN A 309 27.88 33.96 7.13
C GLN A 309 27.91 33.58 8.61
N ALA A 310 26.92 32.84 9.11
CA ALA A 310 26.91 32.36 10.49
C ALA A 310 28.12 31.47 10.79
N ALA A 311 28.42 30.51 9.92
CA ALA A 311 29.58 29.63 10.04
C ALA A 311 30.91 30.41 9.98
N VAL A 312 31.03 31.40 9.09
CA VAL A 312 32.22 32.27 9.00
C VAL A 312 32.40 33.08 10.29
N GLN A 313 31.34 33.59 10.90
CA GLN A 313 31.45 34.33 12.16
C GLN A 313 31.81 33.40 13.34
N ALA A 314 31.22 32.20 13.39
CA ALA A 314 31.60 31.18 14.37
C ALA A 314 33.08 30.76 14.23
N ALA A 315 33.56 30.63 13.00
CA ALA A 315 34.96 30.31 12.71
C ALA A 315 35.96 31.38 13.17
N LYS A 316 35.56 32.66 13.19
CA LYS A 316 36.41 33.74 13.76
C LYS A 316 36.60 33.59 15.26
N ALA A 317 35.65 32.96 15.97
CA ALA A 317 35.76 32.67 17.40
C ALA A 317 36.56 31.39 17.68
N ALA A 318 36.65 30.45 16.73
CA ALA A 318 37.42 29.20 16.82
C ALA A 318 37.97 28.76 15.44
N PRO A 319 39.16 29.25 15.02
CA PRO A 319 39.65 29.15 13.64
C PRO A 319 39.98 27.72 13.14
N ALA A 320 40.00 26.72 14.03
CA ALA A 320 40.39 25.35 13.69
C ALA A 320 39.26 24.51 13.05
N LYS A 321 38.03 25.02 12.89
CA LYS A 321 36.85 24.18 12.61
C LYS A 321 36.00 24.46 11.36
N SER A 322 36.25 25.49 10.54
CA SER A 322 35.38 25.73 9.37
C SER A 322 36.08 25.53 8.02
N GLU A 323 35.72 24.46 7.32
CA GLU A 323 36.08 24.21 5.92
C GLU A 323 35.23 25.05 4.94
N ILE A 324 34.09 25.58 5.41
CA ILE A 324 33.10 26.31 4.62
C ILE A 324 33.68 27.52 3.84
N PRO A 325 34.51 28.41 4.43
CA PRO A 325 35.05 29.57 3.69
C PRO A 325 35.98 29.15 2.53
N ALA A 326 36.74 28.07 2.72
CA ALA A 326 37.61 27.52 1.68
C ALA A 326 36.79 26.91 0.54
N LEU A 327 35.73 26.17 0.86
CA LEU A 327 34.80 25.59 -0.12
C LEU A 327 34.08 26.68 -0.93
N VAL A 328 33.60 27.75 -0.29
CA VAL A 328 32.97 28.90 -0.98
C VAL A 328 33.94 29.55 -1.98
N THR A 329 35.22 29.68 -1.60
CA THR A 329 36.26 30.21 -2.49
C THR A 329 36.50 29.29 -3.68
N GLN A 330 36.52 27.97 -3.46
CA GLN A 330 36.66 26.99 -4.53
C GLN A 330 35.44 27.00 -5.48
N VAL A 331 34.21 27.11 -4.95
CA VAL A 331 32.99 27.28 -5.76
C VAL A 331 33.12 28.49 -6.68
N ALA A 332 33.54 29.64 -6.15
CA ALA A 332 33.72 30.85 -6.95
C ALA A 332 34.76 30.67 -8.07
N LYS A 333 35.87 29.99 -7.77
CA LYS A 333 36.91 29.65 -8.77
C LYS A 333 36.37 28.75 -9.87
N LEU A 334 35.62 27.70 -9.52
CA LEU A 334 35.04 26.75 -10.46
C LEU A 334 33.96 27.39 -11.33
N VAL A 335 33.13 28.26 -10.76
CA VAL A 335 32.15 29.06 -11.52
C VAL A 335 32.84 29.99 -12.53
N GLY A 336 33.95 30.62 -12.13
CA GLY A 336 34.79 31.45 -13.02
C GLY A 336 35.41 30.64 -14.16
N ALA A 337 35.87 29.42 -13.87
CA ALA A 337 36.43 28.50 -14.85
C ALA A 337 35.37 27.82 -15.77
N GLY A 338 34.08 27.96 -15.45
CA GLY A 338 33.00 27.28 -16.18
C GLY A 338 32.79 25.81 -15.80
N SER A 339 33.48 25.32 -14.76
CA SER A 339 33.32 23.97 -14.19
C SER A 339 32.10 23.88 -13.28
N LEU A 340 30.91 24.08 -13.84
CA LEU A 340 29.68 24.24 -13.06
C LEU A 340 29.22 22.97 -12.33
N GLY A 341 29.54 21.79 -12.86
CA GLY A 341 29.26 20.52 -12.19
C GLY A 341 30.04 20.35 -10.89
N GLU A 342 31.35 20.61 -10.94
CA GLU A 342 32.22 20.57 -9.75
C GLU A 342 31.83 21.65 -8.74
N ALA A 343 31.37 22.82 -9.21
CA ALA A 343 30.84 23.86 -8.33
C ALA A 343 29.54 23.43 -7.61
N ASP A 344 28.61 22.75 -8.30
CA ASP A 344 27.38 22.22 -7.70
C ASP A 344 27.68 21.16 -6.62
N GLU A 345 28.68 20.29 -6.86
CA GLU A 345 29.12 19.28 -5.89
C GLU A 345 29.71 19.90 -4.61
N LEU A 346 30.50 20.98 -4.72
CA LEU A 346 31.00 21.69 -3.53
C LEU A 346 29.89 22.43 -2.77
N ILE A 347 28.81 22.84 -3.44
CA ILE A 347 27.64 23.42 -2.78
C ILE A 347 26.92 22.37 -1.91
N ASP A 348 26.74 21.14 -2.42
CA ASP A 348 26.17 20.04 -1.62
C ASP A 348 26.99 19.78 -0.34
N GLU A 349 28.32 19.92 -0.41
CA GLU A 349 29.21 19.79 0.74
C GLU A 349 29.02 20.94 1.75
N ILE A 350 28.92 22.18 1.27
CA ILE A 350 28.62 23.34 2.13
C ILE A 350 27.27 23.16 2.83
N GLU A 351 26.24 22.68 2.14
CA GLU A 351 24.91 22.40 2.72
C GLU A 351 25.02 21.40 3.88
N VAL A 352 25.73 20.29 3.68
CA VAL A 352 25.89 19.27 4.73
C VAL A 352 26.72 19.78 5.92
N LEU A 353 27.75 20.59 5.70
CA LEU A 353 28.53 21.18 6.78
C LEU A 353 27.69 22.19 7.58
N LEU A 354 26.81 22.95 6.93
CA LEU A 354 25.89 23.88 7.59
C LEU A 354 24.79 23.17 8.40
N GLU A 355 24.34 22.00 7.95
CA GLU A 355 23.42 21.14 8.72
C GLU A 355 24.10 20.56 9.99
N GLY A 356 25.43 20.40 9.96
CA GLY A 356 26.25 19.63 10.89
C GLY A 356 26.41 20.16 12.32
N ASP A 357 25.91 21.34 12.67
CA ASP A 357 26.05 21.93 14.02
C ASP A 357 24.72 21.99 14.81
N SER A 358 23.58 21.55 14.25
CA SER A 358 22.24 21.85 14.82
C SER A 358 21.44 20.65 15.35
N HIS A 359 22.06 19.48 15.54
CA HIS A 359 21.34 18.27 15.96
C HIS A 359 21.99 17.46 17.09
N GLU A 360 22.93 18.04 17.85
CA GLU A 360 23.37 17.45 19.12
C GLU A 360 22.53 17.89 20.34
N ALA A 361 21.54 18.76 20.14
CA ALA A 361 20.58 19.15 21.17
C ALA A 361 19.17 18.74 20.71
N ASP A 362 18.83 17.47 20.87
CA ASP A 362 17.54 17.05 21.45
C ASP A 362 17.39 15.53 21.38
N ASN A 363 17.24 14.95 22.58
CA ASN A 363 16.60 13.67 22.89
C ASN A 363 17.46 12.39 22.91
N ASP A 364 18.52 12.39 23.72
CA ASP A 364 18.95 11.21 24.48
C ASP A 364 19.15 11.62 25.94
N SER A 365 18.07 11.64 26.72
CA SER A 365 18.13 11.78 28.17
C SER A 365 17.42 10.61 28.82
N GLU A 366 18.16 9.55 29.16
CA GLU A 366 18.02 8.88 30.46
C GLU A 366 19.43 8.49 30.94
N THR A 367 19.91 9.28 31.88
CA THR A 367 21.05 9.06 32.77
C THR A 367 20.80 7.90 33.72
N ASP A 368 21.83 7.07 33.93
CA ASP A 368 22.41 6.81 35.27
C ASP A 368 23.80 6.17 35.03
N ASN A 369 24.89 6.92 35.28
CA ASN A 369 25.72 6.88 36.51
C ASN A 369 26.29 5.46 36.77
N GLU A 370 27.58 5.22 37.00
CA GLU A 370 28.59 6.03 37.67
C GLU A 370 29.95 5.28 37.57
N ALA A 371 31.07 6.03 37.53
CA ALA A 371 32.45 5.66 37.93
C ALA A 371 33.14 4.45 37.25
N ASP A 372 34.43 4.40 36.97
CA ASP A 372 35.58 5.14 37.48
C ASP A 372 36.78 4.93 36.52
N GLU A 373 37.77 5.79 36.66
CA GLU A 373 39.01 5.89 35.87
C GLU A 373 39.90 4.63 35.91
N VAL A 374 40.74 4.40 34.89
CA VAL A 374 42.23 4.39 34.98
C VAL A 374 42.87 4.12 33.60
N GLU A 375 43.90 4.92 33.34
CA GLU A 375 44.88 4.96 32.25
C GLU A 375 45.72 3.69 31.98
N THR A 376 46.07 3.54 30.69
CA THR A 376 47.37 3.09 30.11
C THR A 376 47.92 1.67 30.34
N THR A 377 48.16 0.90 29.26
CA THR A 377 49.48 0.64 28.60
C THR A 377 49.49 -0.63 27.72
N GLU A 378 50.24 -0.50 26.61
CA GLU A 378 51.01 -1.45 25.79
C GLU A 378 50.78 -3.00 25.78
N ASP A 379 50.61 -3.45 24.53
CA ASP A 379 51.15 -4.64 23.81
C ASP A 379 52.07 -5.65 24.52
N ALA A 380 51.72 -6.96 24.47
CA ALA A 380 52.61 -8.15 24.34
C ALA A 380 51.84 -9.50 24.51
N PRO A 381 52.36 -10.66 24.01
CA PRO A 381 51.54 -11.74 23.43
C PRO A 381 51.23 -12.96 24.32
N ALA A 382 50.17 -13.68 23.92
CA ALA A 382 49.80 -15.09 24.14
C ALA A 382 50.36 -15.83 25.39
N ARG A 383 49.47 -16.07 26.39
CA ARG A 383 49.65 -17.08 27.45
C ARG A 383 48.53 -18.15 27.40
N PRO A 384 48.82 -19.42 27.73
CA PRO A 384 47.90 -20.55 27.59
C PRO A 384 46.88 -20.60 28.74
N ALA A 385 45.72 -21.17 28.43
CA ALA A 385 44.52 -21.18 29.29
C ALA A 385 44.76 -21.79 30.70
N PRO A 386 44.24 -21.16 31.77
CA PRO A 386 44.30 -21.70 33.12
C PRO A 386 43.29 -22.85 33.30
N LYS A 387 43.70 -23.85 34.08
CA LYS A 387 42.90 -25.00 34.49
C LYS A 387 41.81 -24.55 35.47
N ALA A 388 40.56 -24.93 35.21
CA ALA A 388 39.36 -24.51 35.94
C ALA A 388 39.45 -24.79 37.45
N ALA A 389 39.01 -23.81 38.25
CA ALA A 389 38.97 -23.86 39.71
C ALA A 389 37.74 -24.64 40.22
N PRO A 390 37.75 -25.19 41.45
CA PRO A 390 36.73 -26.11 41.98
C PRO A 390 35.35 -25.49 42.35
N GLY A 391 34.95 -24.37 41.73
CA GLY A 391 33.69 -23.67 42.01
C GLY A 391 32.61 -23.77 40.92
N ASP A 392 32.86 -24.51 39.83
CA ASP A 392 32.05 -24.46 38.61
C ASP A 392 30.70 -25.21 38.66
N ASP A 393 30.47 -26.07 39.67
CA ASP A 393 29.27 -26.91 39.72
C ASP A 393 27.98 -26.12 40.01
N GLU A 394 28.04 -25.07 40.83
CA GLU A 394 26.88 -24.22 41.13
C GLU A 394 26.49 -23.35 39.94
N GLY A 395 27.48 -22.76 39.25
CA GLY A 395 27.27 -21.98 38.02
C GLY A 395 26.66 -22.83 36.91
N ARG A 396 27.11 -24.08 36.76
CA ARG A 396 26.56 -25.04 35.80
C ARG A 396 25.11 -25.41 36.11
N ALA A 397 24.78 -25.65 37.39
CA ALA A 397 23.42 -25.98 37.81
C ALA A 397 22.45 -24.82 37.58
N ALA A 398 22.86 -23.59 37.90
CA ALA A 398 22.08 -22.38 37.65
C ALA A 398 21.80 -22.16 36.15
N PHE A 399 22.84 -22.28 35.32
CA PHE A 399 22.74 -22.17 33.87
C PHE A 399 21.76 -23.20 33.27
N THR A 400 21.92 -24.47 33.63
CA THR A 400 21.11 -25.57 33.06
C THR A 400 19.62 -25.37 33.35
N ARG A 401 19.30 -24.97 34.60
CA ARG A 401 17.93 -24.65 35.01
C ARG A 401 17.36 -23.48 34.21
N ARG A 402 18.10 -22.38 34.05
CA ARG A 402 17.63 -21.18 33.33
C ARG A 402 17.45 -21.41 31.83
N LEU A 403 18.40 -22.07 31.18
CA LEU A 403 18.29 -22.42 29.76
C LEU A 403 17.05 -23.28 29.49
N SER A 404 16.76 -24.27 30.36
CA SER A 404 15.59 -25.14 30.21
C SER A 404 14.27 -24.37 30.28
N ALA A 405 14.18 -23.34 31.15
CA ALA A 405 12.99 -22.51 31.29
C ALA A 405 12.76 -21.61 30.06
N LEU A 406 13.84 -21.15 29.41
CA LEU A 406 13.78 -20.25 28.25
C LEU A 406 13.70 -20.98 26.90
N GLN A 407 14.00 -22.29 26.85
CA GLN A 407 14.21 -23.02 25.61
C GLN A 407 13.03 -22.99 24.62
N ALA A 408 11.78 -23.08 25.11
CA ALA A 408 10.59 -22.99 24.26
C ALA A 408 10.45 -21.60 23.60
N ARG A 409 10.72 -20.54 24.38
CA ARG A 409 10.65 -19.15 23.93
C ARG A 409 11.77 -18.82 22.94
N ILE A 410 12.99 -19.34 23.19
CA ILE A 410 14.12 -19.25 22.25
C ILE A 410 13.73 -19.88 20.91
N LYS A 411 13.18 -21.10 20.92
CA LYS A 411 12.77 -21.80 19.69
C LYS A 411 11.69 -21.03 18.92
N GLN A 412 10.70 -20.47 19.62
CA GLN A 412 9.65 -19.66 19.01
C GLN A 412 10.22 -18.37 18.40
N ALA A 413 11.09 -17.66 19.12
CA ALA A 413 11.70 -16.43 18.63
C ALA A 413 12.65 -16.65 17.44
N LEU A 414 13.34 -17.79 17.39
CA LEU A 414 14.15 -18.21 16.25
C LEU A 414 13.34 -18.54 14.99
N ALA A 415 12.03 -18.82 15.13
CA ALA A 415 11.13 -19.02 14.00
C ALA A 415 10.41 -17.73 13.56
N GLY A 416 10.55 -16.64 14.31
CA GLY A 416 9.82 -15.38 14.11
C GLY A 416 10.69 -14.22 13.61
N ALA A 417 10.09 -13.01 13.58
CA ALA A 417 10.75 -11.79 13.13
C ALA A 417 11.99 -11.40 13.95
N SER A 418 12.10 -11.90 15.19
CA SER A 418 13.25 -11.65 16.09
C SER A 418 14.43 -12.59 15.86
N ALA A 419 14.33 -13.55 14.93
CA ALA A 419 15.34 -14.60 14.72
C ALA A 419 16.75 -14.05 14.52
N ALA A 420 16.90 -12.98 13.73
CA ALA A 420 18.19 -12.36 13.45
C ALA A 420 18.90 -11.81 14.71
N ARG A 421 18.14 -11.37 15.73
CA ARG A 421 18.67 -10.83 16.99
C ARG A 421 18.89 -11.92 18.04
N VAL A 422 18.01 -12.92 18.09
CA VAL A 422 18.06 -14.01 19.08
C VAL A 422 19.11 -15.07 18.74
N LYS A 423 19.34 -15.33 17.45
CA LYS A 423 20.30 -16.35 16.98
C LYS A 423 21.74 -16.16 17.47
N PRO A 424 22.40 -15.01 17.28
CA PRO A 424 23.80 -14.85 17.71
C PRO A 424 23.97 -14.99 19.22
N LEU A 425 23.00 -14.52 20.02
CA LEU A 425 23.02 -14.66 21.47
C LEU A 425 22.81 -16.13 21.89
N SER A 426 21.87 -16.86 21.28
CA SER A 426 21.67 -18.29 21.53
C SER A 426 22.90 -19.14 21.15
N ASP A 427 23.55 -18.81 20.03
CA ASP A 427 24.78 -19.46 19.60
C ASP A 427 25.93 -19.16 20.59
N GLY A 428 26.02 -17.92 21.08
CA GLY A 428 26.96 -17.49 22.13
C GLY A 428 26.76 -18.21 23.47
N VAL A 429 25.50 -18.36 23.92
CA VAL A 429 25.14 -19.13 25.13
C VAL A 429 25.67 -20.55 25.03
N THR A 430 25.44 -21.20 23.89
CA THR A 430 25.87 -22.58 23.63
C THR A 430 27.40 -22.70 23.63
N GLN A 431 28.08 -21.75 22.98
CA GLN A 431 29.54 -21.74 22.90
C GLN A 431 30.20 -21.50 24.26
N ALA A 432 29.70 -20.54 25.06
CA ALA A 432 30.20 -20.27 26.41
C ALA A 432 30.03 -21.47 27.35
N ALA A 433 28.86 -22.11 27.31
CA ALA A 433 28.59 -23.32 28.09
C ALA A 433 29.48 -24.51 27.68
N LYS A 434 29.79 -24.65 26.38
CA LYS A 434 30.66 -25.72 25.87
C LYS A 434 32.10 -25.64 26.40
N VAL A 435 32.60 -24.43 26.66
CA VAL A 435 33.94 -24.21 27.21
C VAL A 435 33.96 -24.04 28.74
N GLY A 436 32.85 -24.36 29.42
CA GLY A 436 32.74 -24.30 30.88
C GLY A 436 32.55 -22.90 31.47
N ARG A 437 32.36 -21.86 30.65
CA ARG A 437 32.16 -20.48 31.12
C ARG A 437 30.69 -20.21 31.44
N TYR A 438 30.19 -20.83 32.49
CA TYR A 438 28.76 -20.74 32.85
C TYR A 438 28.33 -19.34 33.34
N ALA A 439 29.25 -18.54 33.88
CA ALA A 439 28.97 -17.14 34.22
C ALA A 439 28.69 -16.29 32.95
N ASP A 440 29.51 -16.44 31.91
CA ASP A 440 29.32 -15.75 30.63
C ASP A 440 28.04 -16.23 29.93
N ALA A 441 27.76 -17.54 29.97
CA ALA A 441 26.54 -18.10 29.42
C ALA A 441 25.28 -17.53 30.11
N ASN A 442 25.32 -17.32 31.43
CA ASN A 442 24.21 -16.70 32.17
C ASN A 442 24.02 -15.22 31.81
N ARG A 443 25.11 -14.44 31.64
CA ARG A 443 25.02 -13.05 31.15
C ARG A 443 24.40 -12.94 29.76
N LEU A 444 24.71 -13.90 28.88
CA LEU A 444 24.09 -13.96 27.56
C LEU A 444 22.61 -14.35 27.63
N LEU A 445 22.20 -15.18 28.61
CA LEU A 445 20.79 -15.43 28.90
C LEU A 445 20.08 -14.17 29.44
N ASP A 446 20.73 -13.37 30.29
CA ASP A 446 20.19 -12.08 30.76
C ASP A 446 19.91 -11.12 29.60
N ALA A 447 20.81 -11.03 28.62
CA ALA A 447 20.61 -10.20 27.44
C ALA A 447 19.53 -10.75 26.49
N LEU A 448 19.32 -12.06 26.50
CA LEU A 448 18.39 -12.74 25.60
C LEU A 448 16.95 -12.70 26.13
N GLU A 449 16.74 -12.75 27.45
CA GLU A 449 15.43 -12.71 28.10
C GLU A 449 14.55 -11.48 27.74
N PRO A 450 15.03 -10.21 27.76
CA PRO A 450 14.21 -9.06 27.35
C PRO A 450 13.86 -9.09 25.86
N LEU A 451 14.71 -9.66 25.01
CA LEU A 451 14.40 -9.84 23.58
C LEU A 451 13.30 -10.88 23.36
N LEU A 452 13.27 -11.92 24.19
CA LEU A 452 12.17 -12.89 24.21
C LEU A 452 10.87 -12.29 24.76
N ASP A 453 10.95 -11.39 25.73
CA ASP A 453 9.77 -10.66 26.27
C ASP A 453 9.21 -9.68 25.22
N GLN A 454 10.08 -8.97 24.51
CA GLN A 454 9.69 -8.08 23.41
C GLN A 454 9.09 -8.85 22.22
N GLY A 455 9.70 -9.98 21.84
CA GLY A 455 9.19 -10.84 20.77
C GLY A 455 7.82 -11.45 21.08
N SER A 456 7.53 -11.74 22.35
CA SER A 456 6.22 -12.25 22.79
C SER A 456 5.12 -11.18 22.74
N LYS A 457 5.47 -9.90 22.87
CA LYS A 457 4.52 -8.77 22.74
C LYS A 457 4.32 -8.35 21.28
N ALA A 458 5.38 -8.32 20.49
CA ALA A 458 5.33 -7.84 19.09
C ALA A 458 4.81 -8.89 18.08
N GLY A 459 4.96 -10.19 18.35
CA GLY A 459 4.46 -11.26 17.47
C GLY A 459 3.03 -11.72 17.77
N GLY A 460 2.53 -11.43 18.98
CA GLY A 460 1.16 -11.79 19.39
C GLY A 460 0.09 -10.95 18.68
N GLY A 461 0.35 -9.65 18.49
CA GLY A 461 -0.63 -8.72 17.90
C GLY A 461 -1.03 -9.08 16.47
N GLU A 462 -0.09 -9.43 15.60
CA GLU A 462 -0.42 -9.74 14.21
C GLU A 462 -1.16 -11.08 14.06
N ALA A 463 -0.76 -12.11 14.81
CA ALA A 463 -1.45 -13.40 14.82
C ALA A 463 -2.85 -13.29 15.46
N ALA A 464 -2.97 -12.58 16.59
CA ALA A 464 -4.25 -12.31 17.25
C ALA A 464 -5.18 -11.48 16.35
N ARG A 465 -4.64 -10.47 15.65
CA ARG A 465 -5.38 -9.66 14.68
C ARG A 465 -5.86 -10.50 13.51
N ALA A 466 -5.02 -11.35 12.94
CA ALA A 466 -5.43 -12.25 11.86
C ALA A 466 -6.54 -13.20 12.31
N GLN A 467 -6.43 -13.77 13.51
CA GLN A 467 -7.46 -14.64 14.09
C GLN A 467 -8.77 -13.89 14.34
N ALA A 468 -8.72 -12.69 14.93
CA ALA A 468 -9.88 -11.85 15.18
C ALA A 468 -10.56 -11.39 13.88
N LEU A 469 -9.78 -11.10 12.83
CA LEU A 469 -10.30 -10.75 11.51
C LEU A 469 -11.04 -11.94 10.87
N GLU A 470 -10.50 -13.16 10.98
CA GLU A 470 -11.20 -14.36 10.48
C GLU A 470 -12.45 -14.68 11.29
N ALA A 471 -12.46 -14.43 12.60
CA ALA A 471 -13.65 -14.52 13.43
C ALA A 471 -14.73 -13.52 12.97
N TRP A 472 -14.35 -12.25 12.72
CA TRP A 472 -15.23 -11.24 12.13
C TRP A 472 -15.81 -11.69 10.78
N LYS A 473 -14.97 -12.12 9.85
CA LYS A 473 -15.40 -12.59 8.52
C LYS A 473 -16.40 -13.74 8.61
N THR A 474 -16.16 -14.69 9.51
CA THR A 474 -17.03 -15.84 9.75
C THR A 474 -18.40 -15.38 10.27
N ARG A 475 -18.43 -14.53 11.31
CA ARG A 475 -19.69 -14.01 11.88
C ARG A 475 -20.46 -13.15 10.89
N ARG A 476 -19.76 -12.29 10.16
CA ARG A 476 -20.34 -11.47 9.09
C ARG A 476 -20.95 -12.33 7.99
N ALA A 477 -20.25 -13.37 7.52
CA ALA A 477 -20.78 -14.25 6.48
C ALA A 477 -22.07 -14.96 6.92
N ALA A 478 -22.11 -15.44 8.17
CA ALA A 478 -23.32 -16.03 8.74
C ALA A 478 -24.47 -15.01 8.83
N ALA A 479 -24.22 -13.80 9.34
CA ALA A 479 -25.23 -12.74 9.41
C ALA A 479 -25.77 -12.36 8.01
N VAL A 480 -24.89 -12.17 7.03
CA VAL A 480 -25.29 -11.84 5.64
C VAL A 480 -26.12 -12.97 5.02
N SER A 481 -25.79 -14.24 5.29
CA SER A 481 -26.57 -15.38 4.83
C SER A 481 -27.98 -15.37 5.45
N SER A 482 -28.07 -15.17 6.76
CA SER A 482 -29.35 -15.10 7.49
C SER A 482 -30.24 -13.96 6.95
N LEU A 483 -29.69 -12.75 6.82
CA LEU A 483 -30.41 -11.58 6.28
C LEU A 483 -30.92 -11.81 4.85
N LYS A 484 -30.14 -12.47 3.99
CA LYS A 484 -30.58 -12.82 2.62
C LYS A 484 -31.73 -13.83 2.62
N ALA A 485 -31.68 -14.81 3.52
CA ALA A 485 -32.76 -15.78 3.68
C ALA A 485 -34.05 -15.09 4.14
N VAL A 486 -33.98 -14.22 5.16
CA VAL A 486 -35.12 -13.43 5.64
C VAL A 486 -35.66 -12.52 4.54
N ALA A 487 -34.79 -11.83 3.79
CA ALA A 487 -35.23 -10.98 2.67
C ALA A 487 -36.01 -11.77 1.61
N THR A 488 -35.61 -13.01 1.34
CA THR A 488 -36.32 -13.90 0.41
C THR A 488 -37.70 -14.30 0.95
N GLN A 489 -37.79 -14.63 2.24
CA GLN A 489 -39.06 -14.97 2.90
C GLN A 489 -40.03 -13.78 2.93
N VAL A 490 -39.53 -12.60 3.29
CA VAL A 490 -40.31 -11.35 3.32
C VAL A 490 -40.81 -10.99 1.92
N ALA A 491 -39.98 -11.13 0.88
CA ALA A 491 -40.39 -10.92 -0.51
C ALA A 491 -41.48 -11.92 -0.94
N ALA A 492 -41.38 -13.18 -0.53
CA ALA A 492 -42.35 -14.21 -0.85
C ALA A 492 -43.73 -14.00 -0.18
N ALA A 493 -43.77 -13.34 0.98
CA ALA A 493 -45.00 -13.05 1.71
C ALA A 493 -45.93 -12.06 0.99
N LYS A 494 -45.43 -11.27 0.02
CA LYS A 494 -46.21 -10.30 -0.79
C LYS A 494 -47.03 -9.31 0.05
N HIS A 495 -46.59 -8.97 1.25
CA HIS A 495 -47.24 -7.95 2.08
C HIS A 495 -46.95 -6.55 1.52
N ALA A 496 -47.84 -5.59 1.77
CA ALA A 496 -47.66 -4.20 1.30
C ALA A 496 -46.35 -3.55 1.82
N SER A 497 -45.87 -3.98 2.99
CA SER A 497 -44.61 -3.52 3.58
C SER A 497 -43.38 -4.36 3.21
N SER A 498 -43.53 -5.49 2.51
CA SER A 498 -42.41 -6.40 2.19
C SER A 498 -41.30 -5.70 1.40
N ALA A 499 -41.64 -4.79 0.49
CA ALA A 499 -40.66 -4.05 -0.30
C ALA A 499 -39.77 -3.15 0.58
N LYS A 500 -40.35 -2.47 1.57
CA LYS A 500 -39.61 -1.61 2.50
C LYS A 500 -38.65 -2.43 3.36
N ALA A 501 -39.15 -3.51 3.96
CA ALA A 501 -38.35 -4.40 4.79
C ALA A 501 -37.18 -5.04 4.01
N VAL A 502 -37.40 -5.42 2.74
CA VAL A 502 -36.31 -5.93 1.87
C VAL A 502 -35.23 -4.87 1.62
N ILE A 503 -35.62 -3.60 1.44
CA ILE A 503 -34.66 -2.50 1.27
C ILE A 503 -33.83 -2.29 2.54
N GLU A 504 -34.47 -2.28 3.71
CA GLU A 504 -33.80 -2.16 5.02
C GLU A 504 -32.80 -3.31 5.25
N LEU A 505 -33.21 -4.56 4.97
CA LEU A 505 -32.32 -5.74 5.04
C LEU A 505 -31.12 -5.62 4.09
N GLN A 506 -31.34 -5.16 2.86
CA GLN A 506 -30.25 -4.97 1.87
C GLN A 506 -29.31 -3.84 2.27
N ALA A 507 -29.81 -2.78 2.92
CA ALA A 507 -28.99 -1.69 3.43
C ALA A 507 -28.02 -2.18 4.51
N VAL A 508 -28.52 -2.96 5.48
CA VAL A 508 -27.67 -3.58 6.53
C VAL A 508 -26.60 -4.48 5.92
N ILE A 509 -26.95 -5.33 4.94
CA ILE A 509 -25.97 -6.19 4.24
C ILE A 509 -24.86 -5.37 3.56
N LYS A 510 -25.21 -4.24 2.94
CA LYS A 510 -24.24 -3.37 2.22
C LYS A 510 -23.30 -2.64 3.18
N ASN A 511 -23.78 -2.25 4.35
CA ASN A 511 -22.99 -1.53 5.35
C ASN A 511 -22.02 -2.42 6.14
N LEU A 512 -22.29 -3.72 6.22
CA LEU A 512 -21.37 -4.70 6.83
C LEU A 512 -20.08 -4.85 5.98
N THR A 513 -19.03 -4.13 6.37
CA THR A 513 -17.72 -4.13 5.67
C THR A 513 -16.99 -5.47 5.88
N PRO A 514 -16.45 -6.11 4.83
CA PRO A 514 -15.79 -7.42 4.95
C PRO A 514 -14.48 -7.38 5.74
N GLU A 515 -13.71 -6.29 5.63
CA GLU A 515 -12.37 -6.18 6.21
C GLU A 515 -12.16 -4.79 6.83
N PRO A 516 -12.63 -4.54 8.07
CA PRO A 516 -12.29 -3.32 8.78
C PRO A 516 -10.79 -3.35 9.12
N ALA A 517 -10.03 -2.47 8.46
CA ALA A 517 -8.57 -2.48 8.48
C ALA A 517 -7.98 -1.60 9.60
N SER A 518 -8.73 -0.61 10.08
CA SER A 518 -8.29 0.35 11.10
C SER A 518 -9.15 0.31 12.36
N LEU A 519 -8.57 0.75 13.47
CA LEU A 519 -9.27 0.89 14.75
C LEU A 519 -10.50 1.80 14.65
N GLN A 520 -10.40 2.88 13.84
CA GLN A 520 -11.53 3.79 13.61
C GLN A 520 -12.69 3.08 12.90
N GLN A 521 -12.40 2.28 11.87
CA GLN A 521 -13.44 1.52 11.15
C GLN A 521 -14.15 0.50 12.05
N VAL A 522 -13.42 -0.14 12.96
CA VAL A 522 -14.01 -1.06 13.95
C VAL A 522 -14.95 -0.29 14.88
N LYS A 523 -14.52 0.87 15.40
CA LYS A 523 -15.34 1.72 16.28
C LYS A 523 -16.59 2.25 15.59
N ASP A 524 -16.47 2.68 14.34
CA ASP A 524 -17.62 3.17 13.56
C ASP A 524 -18.64 2.05 13.32
N LEU A 525 -18.18 0.83 13.03
CA LEU A 525 -19.04 -0.35 12.90
C LEU A 525 -19.70 -0.77 14.22
N GLN A 526 -18.97 -0.72 15.34
CA GLN A 526 -19.53 -1.00 16.66
C GLN A 526 -20.64 -0.01 17.00
N ARG A 527 -20.39 1.30 16.82
CA ARG A 527 -21.39 2.35 17.06
C ARG A 527 -22.60 2.17 16.16
N TRP A 528 -22.39 1.92 14.87
CA TRP A 528 -23.49 1.70 13.93
C TRP A 528 -24.32 0.48 14.28
N LEU A 529 -23.70 -0.66 14.62
CA LEU A 529 -24.45 -1.86 15.02
C LEU A 529 -25.20 -1.69 16.35
N ALA A 530 -24.70 -0.86 17.26
CA ALA A 530 -25.31 -0.62 18.56
C ALA A 530 -26.48 0.38 18.48
N ASP A 531 -26.29 1.48 17.75
CA ASP A 531 -27.14 2.68 17.85
C ASP A 531 -28.09 2.89 16.65
N ASP A 532 -27.91 2.17 15.54
CA ASP A 532 -28.72 2.37 14.33
C ASP A 532 -30.11 1.70 14.46
N ASP A 533 -31.16 2.50 14.35
CA ASP A 533 -32.56 2.04 14.45
C ASP A 533 -32.91 1.00 13.38
N VAL A 534 -32.37 1.11 12.16
CA VAL A 534 -32.64 0.13 11.08
C VAL A 534 -32.01 -1.22 11.41
N VAL A 535 -30.84 -1.24 12.03
CA VAL A 535 -30.22 -2.48 12.52
C VAL A 535 -31.09 -3.10 13.62
N THR A 536 -31.67 -2.28 14.49
CA THR A 536 -32.61 -2.75 15.53
C THR A 536 -33.86 -3.38 14.90
N ASP A 537 -34.54 -2.67 13.99
CA ASP A 537 -35.71 -3.16 13.27
C ASP A 537 -35.42 -4.47 12.52
N VAL A 538 -34.25 -4.56 11.90
CA VAL A 538 -33.80 -5.78 11.20
C VAL A 538 -33.57 -6.93 12.18
N CYS A 539 -33.06 -6.69 13.39
CA CYS A 539 -32.90 -7.74 14.41
C CYS A 539 -34.24 -8.20 15.00
N GLU A 540 -35.27 -7.36 15.01
CA GLU A 540 -36.62 -7.77 15.39
C GLU A 540 -37.30 -8.59 14.29
N LEU A 541 -36.99 -8.28 13.03
CA LEU A 541 -37.50 -8.99 11.86
C LEU A 541 -36.78 -10.32 11.59
N ALA A 542 -35.49 -10.39 11.92
CA ALA A 542 -34.60 -11.53 11.71
C ALA A 542 -34.17 -12.16 13.05
N GLU A 543 -33.13 -13.00 13.01
CA GLU A 543 -32.42 -13.42 14.22
C GLU A 543 -31.49 -12.28 14.70
N ASP A 544 -31.14 -12.27 16.00
CA ASP A 544 -30.22 -11.27 16.54
C ASP A 544 -28.83 -11.40 15.91
N ILE A 545 -28.55 -10.51 14.95
CA ILE A 545 -27.25 -10.39 14.30
C ILE A 545 -26.28 -9.48 15.07
N ARG A 546 -26.78 -8.62 15.97
CA ARG A 546 -25.96 -7.60 16.65
C ARG A 546 -24.97 -8.24 17.61
N THR A 547 -25.47 -9.05 18.54
CA THR A 547 -24.66 -9.67 19.58
C THR A 547 -23.43 -10.44 19.04
N PRO A 548 -23.58 -11.37 18.06
CA PRO A 548 -22.42 -12.10 17.55
C PRO A 548 -21.45 -11.23 16.72
N LEU A 549 -21.93 -10.15 16.10
CA LEU A 549 -21.08 -9.24 15.33
C LEU A 549 -20.30 -8.29 16.25
N LEU A 550 -20.96 -7.71 17.26
CA LEU A 550 -20.32 -6.84 18.25
C LEU A 550 -19.22 -7.61 19.00
N GLY A 551 -19.49 -8.84 19.46
CA GLY A 551 -18.46 -9.64 20.14
C GLY A 551 -17.25 -9.97 19.27
N ALA A 552 -17.41 -10.09 17.94
CA ALA A 552 -16.28 -10.26 17.03
C ALA A 552 -15.52 -8.96 16.77
N LEU A 553 -16.23 -7.82 16.72
CA LEU A 553 -15.61 -6.50 16.60
C LEU A 553 -14.84 -6.11 17.87
N ASP A 554 -15.30 -6.50 19.05
CA ASP A 554 -14.58 -6.28 20.31
C ASP A 554 -13.23 -7.03 20.31
N GLN A 555 -13.23 -8.30 19.89
CA GLN A 555 -12.00 -9.08 19.73
C GLN A 555 -11.04 -8.45 18.72
N LEU A 556 -11.58 -7.92 17.62
CA LEU A 556 -10.78 -7.27 16.60
C LEU A 556 -10.26 -5.89 17.06
N HIS A 557 -11.05 -5.15 17.82
CA HIS A 557 -10.65 -3.90 18.45
C HIS A 557 -9.44 -4.15 19.36
N ASP A 558 -9.55 -5.12 20.27
CA ASP A 558 -8.49 -5.45 21.23
C ASP A 558 -7.23 -5.93 20.52
N ALA A 559 -7.37 -6.74 19.47
CA ALA A 559 -6.24 -7.24 18.69
C ALA A 559 -5.56 -6.18 17.80
N ILE A 560 -6.26 -5.09 17.45
CA ILE A 560 -5.68 -3.94 16.73
C ILE A 560 -5.06 -2.94 17.71
N ALA A 561 -5.60 -2.83 18.92
CA ALA A 561 -5.13 -1.92 19.95
C ALA A 561 -3.90 -2.45 20.71
N ALA A 562 -3.76 -3.78 20.81
CA ALA A 562 -2.59 -4.47 21.32
C ALA A 562 -1.44 -4.49 20.31
#